data_AF-A0A291QE43-F1
#
_entry.id   AF-A0A291QE43-F1
#
_cell.length_a   1.000
_cell.length_b   1.000
_cell.length_c   1.000
_cell.angle_alpha   90.00
_cell.angle_beta   90.00
_cell.angle_gamma   90.00
#
_symmetry.space_group_name_H-M   'P 1'
#
loop_
_entity.id
_entity.type
_entity.pdbx_description
1 polymer ?
#
loop_
_entity_poly.entity_id
_entity_poly.type
_entity_poly.pdbx_seq_one_letter_code
_entity_poly.pdbx_strand_id
1 'polypeptide(L)'
;MKRGPVVAAGGAVVAGAVVLAVAFWPGGDGEGGGSANPPPSDGKSASSASPSPERSYALSKAPETIPAVREHTAARGPGWRPADSGRVVVRDGDLADEGRLLAGELKLKYAGEGAARQGDVELALTSGEGAGPESYTLSVKNRRVRIEAPTDTGVFYGTRTLKQEVRGERTAPEGVVRDRPAKERRGFMLDIARKHFDVGWIEDRVRELGDLKFNELGLHFSDDQAFRVESDSHPEIVSADHLTKAQVRGIVKLAESRHITVVPEIDSPGHLGAVIRQHPSLQLRDARGIATRGAVDISEPGAAEIVDDLLEEYAELFPGAHWHLGADEYRALTVRDPEGSYPRLAAAAREEYGPDGRVQDLTTGWLNDRADTVRPFDKKPLAWNDGFFRGGTEQAADDLEVAYWTGKEIGAREPVEYLRAGRKLLNYNDEYLYYVLGQPNTFRYPTGQRIYESWTPLVLRGTRPVDRKYDDQILGGTFAVWCDLAGSQTQEQVARGIRMPLRATVQKLWDPRDPGRSWADFVKLADETG
;
A
#
# COMPACT_ATOMS: atom_id res chain seq x y z
N MET A 1 -16.66 59.72 -16.49
CA MET A 1 -15.89 60.97 -16.44
C MET A 1 -14.42 60.63 -16.64
N LYS A 2 -13.81 61.25 -17.68
CA LYS A 2 -12.38 61.58 -17.98
C LYS A 2 -11.26 60.64 -17.48
N ARG A 3 -10.13 60.36 -18.18
CA ARG A 3 -9.47 60.59 -19.50
C ARG A 3 -8.11 59.83 -19.33
N GLY A 4 -7.65 58.89 -20.17
CA GLY A 4 -6.73 59.05 -21.34
C GLY A 4 -5.30 59.54 -21.00
N PRO A 5 -4.18 59.21 -21.72
CA PRO A 5 -4.02 58.72 -23.12
C PRO A 5 -3.06 57.48 -23.30
N VAL A 6 -3.14 56.62 -24.36
CA VAL A 6 -2.69 56.68 -25.81
C VAL A 6 -1.14 56.68 -25.97
N VAL A 7 -0.48 55.76 -26.71
CA VAL A 7 -0.17 55.72 -28.18
C VAL A 7 0.37 54.29 -28.52
N ALA A 8 -0.15 53.47 -29.45
CA ALA A 8 -0.03 53.41 -30.94
C ALA A 8 1.40 53.01 -31.45
N ALA A 9 1.69 52.30 -32.55
CA ALA A 9 0.95 51.64 -33.64
C ALA A 9 1.95 50.87 -34.56
N GLY A 10 1.42 49.96 -35.40
CA GLY A 10 1.93 49.60 -36.75
C GLY A 10 3.01 48.52 -36.83
N GLY A 11 3.04 47.60 -37.81
CA GLY A 11 2.25 47.36 -39.02
C GLY A 11 2.84 46.14 -39.76
N ALA A 12 2.00 45.27 -40.31
CA ALA A 12 1.86 45.03 -41.76
C ALA A 12 2.67 43.85 -42.37
N VAL A 13 1.90 42.80 -42.67
CA VAL A 13 1.94 41.81 -43.76
C VAL A 13 2.76 42.18 -45.00
N VAL A 14 3.52 41.21 -45.55
CA VAL A 14 3.65 40.99 -47.01
C VAL A 14 3.75 39.48 -47.30
N ALA A 15 2.90 39.02 -48.22
CA ALA A 15 2.91 37.72 -48.87
C ALA A 15 3.60 37.79 -50.26
N GLY A 16 4.00 36.64 -50.80
CA GLY A 16 4.35 36.46 -52.22
C GLY A 16 5.39 35.34 -52.37
N ALA A 17 5.09 34.14 -52.86
CA ALA A 17 4.55 33.68 -54.15
C ALA A 17 5.65 33.06 -55.04
N VAL A 18 5.33 31.83 -55.44
CA VAL A 18 5.96 30.87 -56.36
C VAL A 18 6.33 31.47 -57.73
N VAL A 19 7.45 31.01 -58.34
CA VAL A 19 7.57 30.83 -59.80
C VAL A 19 8.37 29.55 -60.14
N LEU A 20 7.88 28.90 -61.19
CA LEU A 20 8.16 27.60 -61.78
C LEU A 20 9.10 27.70 -63.01
N ALA A 21 9.80 26.59 -63.26
CA ALA A 21 9.97 25.91 -64.57
C ALA A 21 11.13 26.20 -65.54
N VAL A 22 11.34 25.14 -66.34
CA VAL A 22 11.92 24.99 -67.71
C VAL A 22 13.43 24.62 -67.72
N ALA A 23 13.85 23.36 -67.95
CA ALA A 23 13.76 22.42 -69.09
C ALA A 23 14.84 22.63 -70.18
N PHE A 24 15.59 21.57 -70.55
CA PHE A 24 15.62 20.90 -71.87
C PHE A 24 16.87 19.99 -72.10
N TRP A 25 16.62 18.94 -72.90
CA TRP A 25 17.42 17.84 -73.51
C TRP A 25 18.51 18.34 -74.50
N PRO A 26 19.21 17.56 -75.40
CA PRO A 26 19.04 16.19 -75.99
C PRO A 26 20.26 15.26 -75.72
N GLY A 27 20.40 13.97 -76.06
CA GLY A 27 19.88 13.08 -77.12
C GLY A 27 21.08 12.46 -77.88
N GLY A 28 21.03 11.18 -78.28
CA GLY A 28 22.05 10.59 -79.15
C GLY A 28 22.04 9.05 -79.26
N ASP A 29 21.46 8.55 -80.34
CA ASP A 29 21.39 7.15 -80.80
C ASP A 29 22.71 6.61 -81.38
N GLY A 30 22.83 5.28 -81.52
CA GLY A 30 23.84 4.66 -82.38
C GLY A 30 23.91 3.12 -82.31
N GLU A 31 23.25 2.44 -83.25
CA GLU A 31 23.47 1.03 -83.62
C GLU A 31 24.82 0.81 -84.32
N GLY A 32 25.42 -0.38 -84.16
CA GLY A 32 26.56 -0.83 -84.97
C GLY A 32 27.12 -2.18 -84.52
N GLY A 33 26.97 -3.22 -85.35
CA GLY A 33 27.25 -4.62 -85.01
C GLY A 33 28.73 -5.03 -84.97
N GLY A 34 28.96 -6.24 -84.46
CA GLY A 34 30.29 -6.87 -84.43
C GLY A 34 30.30 -8.19 -83.66
N SER A 35 30.27 -9.29 -84.40
CA SER A 35 30.46 -10.67 -83.94
C SER A 35 31.79 -10.90 -83.22
N ALA A 36 31.76 -11.47 -82.01
CA ALA A 36 32.80 -12.35 -81.47
C ALA A 36 32.28 -13.09 -80.22
N ASN A 37 32.23 -14.42 -80.26
CA ASN A 37 31.95 -15.28 -79.10
C ASN A 37 33.16 -15.31 -78.13
N PRO A 38 32.95 -15.12 -76.81
CA PRO A 38 33.83 -15.65 -75.77
C PRO A 38 33.25 -16.94 -75.14
N PRO A 39 34.09 -17.75 -74.45
CA PRO A 39 33.75 -19.10 -74.00
C PRO A 39 32.73 -19.10 -72.85
N PRO A 40 32.08 -20.24 -72.52
CA PRO A 40 31.14 -20.30 -71.41
C PRO A 40 31.88 -20.07 -70.09
N SER A 41 31.68 -18.91 -69.48
CA SER A 41 32.02 -18.67 -68.08
C SER A 41 30.86 -19.13 -67.22
N ASP A 42 31.12 -20.04 -66.27
CA ASP A 42 30.20 -20.48 -65.24
C ASP A 42 29.74 -19.30 -64.36
N GLY A 43 28.74 -18.57 -64.82
CA GLY A 43 28.04 -17.54 -64.08
C GLY A 43 27.01 -18.18 -63.16
N LYS A 44 27.42 -18.62 -61.98
CA LYS A 44 26.49 -18.73 -60.84
C LYS A 44 25.94 -17.33 -60.59
N SER A 45 24.75 -17.04 -61.10
CA SER A 45 23.95 -15.90 -60.63
C SER A 45 23.84 -16.00 -59.12
N ALA A 46 24.53 -15.10 -58.42
CA ALA A 46 24.21 -14.81 -57.04
C ALA A 46 22.78 -14.29 -57.04
N SER A 47 21.84 -15.17 -56.65
CA SER A 47 20.49 -14.78 -56.28
C SER A 47 20.64 -13.66 -55.25
N SER A 48 20.30 -12.44 -55.64
CA SER A 48 20.11 -11.34 -54.70
C SER A 48 19.03 -11.82 -53.74
N ALA A 49 19.42 -12.16 -52.51
CA ALA A 49 18.48 -12.51 -51.47
C ALA A 49 17.49 -11.35 -51.35
N SER A 50 16.24 -11.58 -51.77
CA SER A 50 15.14 -10.66 -51.48
C SER A 50 15.18 -10.36 -49.98
N PRO A 51 15.10 -9.08 -49.56
CA PRO A 51 15.04 -8.76 -48.14
C PRO A 51 13.90 -9.57 -47.53
N SER A 52 14.24 -10.40 -46.54
CA SER A 52 13.21 -11.07 -45.74
C SER A 52 12.27 -9.99 -45.22
N PRO A 53 10.93 -10.16 -45.30
CA PRO A 53 10.02 -9.13 -44.84
C PRO A 53 10.39 -8.77 -43.40
N GLU A 54 10.70 -7.50 -43.16
CA GLU A 54 10.91 -6.99 -41.81
C GLU A 54 9.69 -7.43 -40.98
N ARG A 55 9.92 -8.21 -39.93
CA ARG A 55 8.82 -8.68 -39.08
C ARG A 55 8.05 -7.47 -38.58
N SER A 56 6.83 -7.25 -39.08
CA SER A 56 6.00 -6.15 -38.62
C SER A 56 5.38 -6.55 -37.29
N TYR A 57 5.88 -6.00 -36.19
CA TYR A 57 5.29 -6.19 -34.87
C TYR A 57 4.06 -5.30 -34.71
N ALA A 58 2.99 -5.85 -34.11
CA ALA A 58 1.85 -5.04 -33.71
C ALA A 58 2.26 -3.98 -32.68
N LEU A 59 1.51 -2.88 -32.61
CA LEU A 59 1.70 -1.90 -31.55
C LEU A 59 1.29 -2.55 -30.22
N SER A 60 2.13 -2.43 -29.20
CA SER A 60 1.89 -3.04 -27.91
C SER A 60 0.67 -2.48 -27.18
N LYS A 61 0.16 -3.28 -26.24
CA LYS A 61 -0.83 -2.87 -25.24
C LYS A 61 -0.15 -2.74 -23.87
N ALA A 62 -0.83 -2.05 -22.95
CA ALA A 62 -0.34 -1.95 -21.57
C ALA A 62 -0.24 -3.35 -20.94
N PRO A 63 0.74 -3.58 -20.04
CA PRO A 63 0.83 -4.81 -19.26
C PRO A 63 -0.46 -5.17 -18.53
N GLU A 64 -0.72 -6.47 -18.48
CA GLU A 64 -1.85 -7.11 -17.83
C GLU A 64 -1.45 -7.45 -16.38
N THR A 65 -1.62 -6.47 -15.49
CA THR A 65 -1.21 -6.55 -14.07
C THR A 65 -2.29 -6.06 -13.11
N ILE A 66 -2.20 -6.52 -11.86
CA ILE A 66 -2.95 -6.00 -10.71
C ILE A 66 -1.94 -5.54 -9.64
N PRO A 67 -1.91 -4.25 -9.28
CA PRO A 67 -2.70 -3.16 -9.85
C PRO A 67 -2.34 -2.85 -11.31
N ALA A 68 -3.29 -2.26 -12.04
CA ALA A 68 -3.08 -1.78 -13.41
C ALA A 68 -2.05 -0.65 -13.46
N VAL A 69 -1.19 -0.66 -14.48
CA VAL A 69 -0.20 0.40 -14.68
C VAL A 69 -0.85 1.72 -15.07
N ARG A 70 -0.32 2.83 -14.57
CA ARG A 70 -0.88 4.17 -14.84
C ARG A 70 -0.66 4.64 -16.27
N GLU A 71 0.56 4.51 -16.78
CA GLU A 71 0.92 4.99 -18.11
C GLU A 71 1.70 3.94 -18.88
N HIS A 72 1.36 3.79 -20.17
CA HIS A 72 2.08 2.93 -21.10
C HIS A 72 2.24 3.63 -22.44
N THR A 73 3.50 3.89 -22.81
CA THR A 73 3.87 4.35 -24.16
C THR A 73 4.14 3.13 -25.03
N ALA A 74 3.22 2.85 -25.95
CA ALA A 74 3.31 1.67 -26.81
C ALA A 74 4.44 1.78 -27.84
N ALA A 75 5.05 0.65 -28.16
CA ALA A 75 6.06 0.51 -29.19
C ALA A 75 5.87 -0.81 -29.96
N ARG A 76 6.56 -0.93 -31.09
CA ARG A 76 6.59 -2.15 -31.90
C ARG A 76 7.91 -2.85 -31.66
N GLY A 77 7.87 -4.14 -31.41
CA GLY A 77 9.08 -4.94 -31.35
C GLY A 77 8.85 -6.35 -30.80
N PRO A 78 9.93 -7.14 -30.68
CA PRO A 78 9.85 -8.54 -30.27
C PRO A 78 9.47 -8.76 -28.80
N GLY A 79 9.39 -7.69 -27.98
CA GLY A 79 9.16 -7.79 -26.55
C GLY A 79 10.30 -8.49 -25.82
N TRP A 80 10.04 -8.94 -24.59
CA TRP A 80 10.96 -9.70 -23.76
C TRP A 80 10.23 -10.82 -23.00
N ARG A 81 10.91 -11.96 -22.82
CA ARG A 81 10.44 -13.03 -21.93
C ARG A 81 11.65 -13.68 -21.26
N PRO A 82 11.50 -14.28 -20.06
CA PRO A 82 12.55 -15.04 -19.41
C PRO A 82 13.09 -16.16 -20.31
N ALA A 83 14.40 -16.41 -20.24
CA ALA A 83 15.07 -17.49 -20.96
C ALA A 83 16.32 -17.92 -20.19
N ASP A 84 16.76 -19.17 -20.35
CA ASP A 84 17.90 -19.75 -19.60
C ASP A 84 19.22 -18.97 -19.73
N SER A 85 19.40 -18.28 -20.87
CA SER A 85 20.58 -17.44 -21.12
C SER A 85 20.46 -16.01 -20.58
N GLY A 86 19.28 -15.63 -20.10
CA GLY A 86 18.97 -14.30 -19.55
C GLY A 86 19.49 -14.15 -18.13
N ARG A 87 19.79 -12.91 -17.76
CA ARG A 87 20.32 -12.57 -16.44
C ARG A 87 19.59 -11.38 -15.84
N VAL A 88 19.67 -11.25 -14.53
CA VAL A 88 19.39 -9.98 -13.84
C VAL A 88 20.73 -9.34 -13.50
N VAL A 89 20.91 -8.09 -13.93
CA VAL A 89 22.08 -7.26 -13.61
C VAL A 89 21.63 -6.00 -12.92
N VAL A 90 22.47 -5.45 -12.05
CA VAL A 90 22.21 -4.20 -11.34
C VAL A 90 23.23 -3.14 -11.75
N ARG A 91 22.85 -1.86 -11.67
CA ARG A 91 23.75 -0.72 -11.86
C ARG A 91 24.29 -0.15 -10.55
N ASP A 92 23.68 -0.56 -9.45
CA ASP A 92 24.02 -0.16 -8.10
C ASP A 92 24.02 -1.42 -7.21
N GLY A 93 25.03 -1.55 -6.35
CA GLY A 93 25.16 -2.67 -5.41
C GLY A 93 24.03 -2.72 -4.38
N ASP A 94 23.40 -1.58 -4.10
CA ASP A 94 22.27 -1.47 -3.17
C ASP A 94 21.03 -2.24 -3.68
N LEU A 95 20.92 -2.46 -5.00
CA LEU A 95 19.82 -3.23 -5.63
C LEU A 95 20.07 -4.75 -5.67
N ALA A 96 21.10 -5.24 -4.98
CA ALA A 96 21.50 -6.64 -5.07
C ALA A 96 20.42 -7.60 -4.55
N ASP A 97 19.61 -7.18 -3.57
CA ASP A 97 18.54 -8.00 -3.01
C ASP A 97 17.33 -8.07 -3.95
N GLU A 98 16.90 -6.97 -4.56
CA GLU A 98 15.90 -6.95 -5.64
C GLU A 98 16.36 -7.79 -6.82
N GLY A 99 17.64 -7.66 -7.19
CA GLY A 99 18.26 -8.42 -8.28
C GLY A 99 18.23 -9.93 -8.04
N ARG A 100 18.59 -10.36 -6.82
CA ARG A 100 18.55 -11.78 -6.41
C ARG A 100 17.12 -12.30 -6.33
N LEU A 101 16.20 -11.54 -5.76
CA LEU A 101 14.80 -11.92 -5.64
C LEU A 101 14.18 -12.14 -7.02
N LEU A 102 14.29 -11.16 -7.92
CA LEU A 102 13.73 -11.25 -9.27
C LEU A 102 14.36 -12.39 -10.07
N ALA A 103 15.68 -12.58 -9.96
CA ALA A 103 16.37 -13.68 -10.61
C ALA A 103 15.83 -15.04 -10.16
N GLY A 104 15.63 -15.24 -8.86
CA GLY A 104 15.04 -16.45 -8.31
C GLY A 104 13.61 -16.70 -8.81
N GLU A 105 12.77 -15.67 -8.78
CA GLU A 105 11.36 -15.78 -9.18
C GLU A 105 11.16 -16.03 -10.68
N LEU A 106 12.01 -15.45 -11.53
CA LEU A 106 11.98 -15.65 -12.99
C LEU A 106 12.89 -16.78 -13.47
N LYS A 107 13.55 -17.50 -12.56
CA LYS A 107 14.51 -18.58 -12.85
C LYS A 107 15.65 -18.11 -13.79
N LEU A 108 16.11 -16.87 -13.59
CA LEU A 108 17.25 -16.28 -14.29
C LEU A 108 18.51 -16.36 -13.43
N LYS A 109 19.68 -16.14 -14.03
CA LYS A 109 20.93 -15.98 -13.28
C LYS A 109 21.08 -14.54 -12.77
N TYR A 110 21.34 -14.36 -11.47
CA TYR A 110 21.83 -13.07 -10.96
C TYR A 110 23.31 -12.90 -11.36
N ALA A 111 23.64 -11.80 -12.03
CA ALA A 111 24.99 -11.54 -12.54
C ALA A 111 25.74 -10.43 -11.79
N GLY A 112 25.16 -9.85 -10.73
CA GLY A 112 25.77 -8.74 -10.00
C GLY A 112 25.75 -7.44 -10.80
N GLU A 113 26.65 -6.55 -10.42
CA GLU A 113 26.84 -5.26 -11.12
C GLU A 113 27.41 -5.47 -12.53
N GLY A 114 26.84 -4.76 -13.51
CA GLY A 114 27.40 -4.78 -14.84
C GLY A 114 26.50 -4.21 -15.93
N ALA A 115 26.99 -4.31 -17.17
CA ALA A 115 26.23 -3.90 -18.34
C ALA A 115 25.24 -4.98 -18.78
N ALA A 116 23.99 -4.58 -18.98
CA ALA A 116 22.96 -5.45 -19.54
C ALA A 116 23.16 -5.68 -21.04
N ARG A 117 23.01 -6.93 -21.47
CA ARG A 117 22.94 -7.32 -22.88
C ARG A 117 21.52 -7.74 -23.27
N GLN A 118 21.35 -8.11 -24.54
CA GLN A 118 20.11 -8.70 -25.00
C GLN A 118 19.78 -9.97 -24.18
N GLY A 119 18.52 -10.09 -23.76
CA GLY A 119 18.01 -11.15 -22.89
C GLY A 119 18.01 -10.80 -21.40
N ASP A 120 18.73 -9.76 -20.98
CA ASP A 120 18.85 -9.42 -19.57
C ASP A 120 17.72 -8.48 -19.08
N VAL A 121 17.53 -8.48 -17.76
CA VAL A 121 16.85 -7.42 -17.00
C VAL A 121 17.91 -6.59 -16.29
N GLU A 122 17.84 -5.28 -16.45
CA GLU A 122 18.70 -4.30 -15.79
C GLU A 122 17.90 -3.55 -14.72
N LEU A 123 18.42 -3.49 -13.50
CA LEU A 123 17.85 -2.68 -12.41
C LEU A 123 18.79 -1.50 -12.12
N ALA A 124 18.24 -0.30 -11.97
CA ALA A 124 19.03 0.91 -11.70
C ALA A 124 18.31 1.92 -10.81
N LEU A 125 19.08 2.65 -10.00
CA LEU A 125 18.63 3.86 -9.32
C LEU A 125 18.83 5.08 -10.23
N THR A 126 17.95 6.06 -10.10
CA THR A 126 17.99 7.31 -10.87
C THR A 126 17.83 8.51 -9.95
N SER A 127 18.49 9.62 -10.29
CA SER A 127 18.42 10.88 -9.54
C SER A 127 17.15 11.68 -9.84
N GLY A 128 16.03 11.04 -10.16
CA GLY A 128 14.85 11.68 -10.74
C GLY A 128 14.24 12.74 -9.83
N GLU A 129 14.59 14.01 -10.05
CA GLU A 129 13.98 15.16 -9.36
C GLU A 129 12.45 15.15 -9.60
N GLY A 130 11.67 15.14 -8.52
CA GLY A 130 10.21 15.23 -8.55
C GLY A 130 9.44 13.90 -8.68
N ALA A 131 10.12 12.76 -8.73
CA ALA A 131 9.48 11.44 -8.73
C ALA A 131 9.38 10.87 -7.30
N GLY A 132 8.20 10.37 -6.89
CA GLY A 132 7.99 9.81 -5.55
C GLY A 132 8.78 8.51 -5.33
N PRO A 133 9.05 8.11 -4.07
CA PRO A 133 9.93 6.96 -3.76
C PRO A 133 9.43 5.64 -4.37
N GLU A 134 8.11 5.45 -4.43
CA GLU A 134 7.50 4.22 -4.95
C GLU A 134 7.29 4.22 -6.48
N SER A 135 7.73 5.28 -7.17
CA SER A 135 7.57 5.41 -8.62
C SER A 135 8.65 4.66 -9.39
N TYR A 136 8.32 4.18 -10.59
CA TYR A 136 9.28 3.48 -11.44
C TYR A 136 8.98 3.65 -12.93
N THR A 137 10.02 3.44 -13.73
CA THR A 137 9.95 3.29 -15.17
C THR A 137 10.41 1.88 -15.56
N LEU A 138 9.56 1.15 -16.28
CA LEU A 138 9.91 -0.14 -16.87
C LEU A 138 9.94 0.01 -18.38
N SER A 139 11.09 -0.23 -19.00
CA SER A 139 11.28 -0.15 -20.45
C SER A 139 11.63 -1.51 -21.02
N VAL A 140 10.86 -1.96 -22.02
CA VAL A 140 11.16 -3.15 -22.80
C VAL A 140 11.58 -2.73 -24.19
N LYS A 141 12.82 -3.03 -24.57
CA LYS A 141 13.37 -2.68 -25.89
C LYS A 141 14.38 -3.70 -26.37
N ASN A 142 14.28 -4.11 -27.64
CA ASN A 142 15.22 -5.01 -28.32
C ASN A 142 15.52 -6.30 -27.54
N ARG A 143 14.49 -6.90 -26.91
CA ARG A 143 14.60 -8.07 -26.03
C ARG A 143 15.48 -7.81 -24.79
N ARG A 144 15.40 -6.62 -24.21
CA ARG A 144 15.99 -6.27 -22.91
C ARG A 144 14.96 -5.53 -22.08
N VAL A 145 14.97 -5.75 -20.77
CA VAL A 145 14.19 -4.97 -19.81
C VAL A 145 15.11 -4.06 -19.02
N ARG A 146 14.70 -2.83 -18.78
CA ARG A 146 15.33 -1.92 -17.82
C ARG A 146 14.26 -1.41 -16.86
N ILE A 147 14.50 -1.53 -15.56
CA ILE A 147 13.65 -1.02 -14.50
C ILE A 147 14.46 0.00 -13.72
N GLU A 148 13.93 1.21 -13.63
CA GLU A 148 14.58 2.33 -12.98
C GLU A 148 13.65 3.07 -12.05
N ALA A 149 14.16 3.52 -10.91
CA ALA A 149 13.38 4.26 -9.93
C ALA A 149 14.26 5.20 -9.08
N PRO A 150 13.67 6.15 -8.32
CA PRO A 150 14.41 6.96 -7.35
C PRO A 150 14.92 6.17 -6.14
N THR A 151 14.21 5.11 -5.73
CA THR A 151 14.59 4.24 -4.63
C THR A 151 14.47 2.77 -5.03
N ASP A 152 15.06 1.89 -4.22
CA ASP A 152 14.91 0.43 -4.28
C ASP A 152 13.45 -0.02 -4.21
N THR A 153 12.59 0.64 -3.43
CA THR A 153 11.14 0.38 -3.39
C THR A 153 10.47 0.51 -4.76
N GLY A 154 10.75 1.58 -5.49
CA GLY A 154 10.24 1.75 -6.85
C GLY A 154 10.77 0.66 -7.79
N VAL A 155 12.06 0.31 -7.68
CA VAL A 155 12.65 -0.79 -8.46
C VAL A 155 11.91 -2.09 -8.16
N PHE A 156 11.72 -2.43 -6.89
CA PHE A 156 10.98 -3.60 -6.45
C PHE A 156 9.57 -3.65 -7.06
N TYR A 157 8.81 -2.56 -7.03
CA TYR A 157 7.49 -2.50 -7.65
C TYR A 157 7.52 -2.66 -9.17
N GLY A 158 8.54 -2.14 -9.85
CA GLY A 158 8.78 -2.44 -11.25
C GLY A 158 9.01 -3.92 -11.51
N THR A 159 9.74 -4.60 -10.61
CA THR A 159 9.95 -6.06 -10.71
C THR A 159 8.64 -6.84 -10.55
N ARG A 160 7.71 -6.38 -9.70
CA ARG A 160 6.39 -7.02 -9.52
C ARG A 160 5.56 -6.94 -10.80
N THR A 161 5.57 -5.78 -11.45
CA THR A 161 4.91 -5.59 -12.75
C THR A 161 5.49 -6.52 -13.82
N LEU A 162 6.82 -6.61 -13.92
CA LEU A 162 7.45 -7.53 -14.86
C LEU A 162 7.08 -8.99 -14.57
N LYS A 163 7.15 -9.41 -13.30
CA LYS A 163 6.84 -10.77 -12.85
C LYS A 163 5.42 -11.17 -13.23
N GLN A 164 4.44 -10.31 -12.98
CA GLN A 164 3.05 -10.57 -13.36
C GLN A 164 2.89 -10.63 -14.88
N GLU A 165 3.50 -9.70 -15.62
CA GLU A 165 3.34 -9.61 -17.08
C GLU A 165 3.86 -10.85 -17.82
N VAL A 166 4.96 -11.45 -17.35
CA VAL A 166 5.57 -12.63 -18.00
C VAL A 166 5.07 -13.97 -17.45
N ARG A 167 4.12 -13.95 -16.50
CA ARG A 167 3.56 -15.17 -15.91
C ARG A 167 2.89 -16.03 -16.98
N GLY A 168 3.10 -17.35 -16.91
CA GLY A 168 2.53 -18.30 -17.86
C GLY A 168 3.16 -18.24 -19.25
N GLU A 169 4.47 -17.97 -19.32
CA GLU A 169 5.25 -17.85 -20.58
C GLU A 169 4.83 -16.68 -21.49
N ARG A 170 4.08 -15.72 -20.95
CA ARG A 170 3.74 -14.47 -21.62
C ARG A 170 5.01 -13.65 -21.93
N THR A 171 4.90 -12.79 -22.93
CA THR A 171 5.97 -11.90 -23.38
C THR A 171 5.63 -10.48 -22.95
N ALA A 172 6.51 -9.87 -22.15
CA ALA A 172 6.44 -8.44 -21.85
C ALA A 172 6.58 -7.65 -23.16
N PRO A 173 5.59 -6.80 -23.50
CA PRO A 173 5.57 -6.13 -24.78
C PRO A 173 6.58 -4.99 -24.83
N GLU A 174 7.04 -4.64 -26.04
CA GLU A 174 7.88 -3.45 -26.24
C GLU A 174 7.14 -2.17 -25.84
N GLY A 175 7.85 -1.23 -25.22
CA GLY A 175 7.26 0.02 -24.76
C GLY A 175 7.87 0.51 -23.46
N VAL A 176 7.25 1.55 -22.91
CA VAL A 176 7.65 2.18 -21.65
C VAL A 176 6.46 2.30 -20.73
N VAL A 177 6.54 1.70 -19.55
CA VAL A 177 5.62 1.90 -18.44
C VAL A 177 6.20 2.96 -17.52
N ARG A 178 5.36 3.93 -17.12
CA ARG A 178 5.63 4.85 -16.01
C ARG A 178 4.53 4.68 -14.99
N ASP A 179 4.90 4.38 -13.76
CA ASP A 179 3.91 3.95 -12.78
C ASP A 179 4.27 4.43 -11.38
N ARG A 180 3.25 4.64 -10.56
CA ARG A 180 3.34 5.14 -9.18
C ARG A 180 1.99 4.98 -8.48
N PRO A 181 1.93 4.81 -7.17
CA PRO A 181 0.66 4.73 -6.47
C PRO A 181 -0.11 6.06 -6.50
N ALA A 182 -1.42 5.98 -6.28
CA ALA A 182 -2.29 7.14 -6.06
C ALA A 182 -2.28 7.55 -4.58
N LYS A 183 -2.19 6.56 -3.69
CA LYS A 183 -2.17 6.71 -2.24
C LYS A 183 -0.90 6.10 -1.64
N GLU A 184 -0.30 6.82 -0.70
CA GLU A 184 0.96 6.46 -0.07
C GLU A 184 0.82 5.25 0.87
N ARG A 185 -0.31 5.08 1.56
CA ARG A 185 -0.52 3.95 2.49
C ARG A 185 -1.49 2.92 1.91
N ARG A 186 -1.02 1.70 1.75
CA ARG A 186 -1.76 0.57 1.18
C ARG A 186 -1.61 -0.60 2.13
N GLY A 187 -2.57 -0.71 3.06
CA GLY A 187 -2.47 -1.59 4.21
C GLY A 187 -3.32 -2.86 4.12
N PHE A 188 -2.84 -3.88 4.82
CA PHE A 188 -3.62 -5.03 5.25
C PHE A 188 -3.44 -5.19 6.76
N MET A 189 -4.52 -5.36 7.52
CA MET A 189 -4.46 -5.60 8.96
C MET A 189 -5.00 -6.98 9.30
N LEU A 190 -4.32 -7.67 10.22
CA LEU A 190 -4.67 -8.99 10.70
C LEU A 190 -4.83 -9.01 12.23
N ASP A 191 -6.04 -9.34 12.69
CA ASP A 191 -6.33 -9.70 14.07
C ASP A 191 -5.78 -11.10 14.38
N ILE A 192 -4.59 -11.11 14.98
CA ILE A 192 -3.98 -12.32 15.52
C ILE A 192 -4.31 -12.52 16.99
N ALA A 193 -4.71 -11.46 17.72
CA ALA A 193 -5.12 -11.48 19.12
C ALA A 193 -6.23 -12.53 19.34
N ARG A 194 -7.33 -12.44 18.59
CA ARG A 194 -8.48 -13.32 18.75
C ARG A 194 -8.28 -14.69 18.10
N LYS A 195 -7.41 -14.80 17.09
CA LYS A 195 -7.13 -16.05 16.36
C LYS A 195 -5.63 -16.24 16.12
N HIS A 196 -5.10 -17.38 16.58
CA HIS A 196 -3.76 -17.81 16.16
C HIS A 196 -3.68 -18.02 14.65
N PHE A 197 -2.68 -17.41 14.01
CA PHE A 197 -2.25 -17.72 12.66
C PHE A 197 -0.83 -18.28 12.70
N ASP A 198 -0.57 -19.29 11.86
CA ASP A 198 0.74 -19.91 11.80
C ASP A 198 1.74 -18.93 11.17
N VAL A 199 2.99 -18.91 11.65
CA VAL A 199 4.03 -18.02 11.11
C VAL A 199 4.16 -18.14 9.58
N GLY A 200 4.12 -19.37 9.04
CA GLY A 200 4.19 -19.61 7.60
C GLY A 200 2.99 -19.03 6.84
N TRP A 201 1.80 -19.01 7.45
CA TRP A 201 0.62 -18.39 6.85
C TRP A 201 0.78 -16.88 6.74
N ILE A 202 1.28 -16.24 7.81
CA ILE A 202 1.54 -14.79 7.83
C ILE A 202 2.61 -14.44 6.79
N GLU A 203 3.70 -15.22 6.72
CA GLU A 203 4.73 -15.02 5.70
C GLU A 203 4.19 -15.15 4.27
N ASP A 204 3.27 -16.08 4.02
CA ASP A 204 2.61 -16.21 2.72
C ASP A 204 1.75 -14.99 2.39
N ARG A 205 1.09 -14.38 3.39
CA ARG A 205 0.39 -13.11 3.19
C ARG A 205 1.37 -11.99 2.84
N VAL A 206 2.51 -11.88 3.53
CA VAL A 206 3.55 -10.88 3.21
C VAL A 206 4.02 -11.00 1.76
N ARG A 207 4.23 -12.21 1.26
CA ARG A 207 4.62 -12.45 -0.14
C ARG A 207 3.52 -12.01 -1.11
N GLU A 208 2.26 -12.35 -0.84
CA GLU A 208 1.12 -11.93 -1.67
C GLU A 208 0.94 -10.41 -1.67
N LEU A 209 1.02 -9.77 -0.50
CA LEU A 209 0.92 -8.31 -0.35
C LEU A 209 2.02 -7.60 -1.14
N GLY A 210 3.26 -8.11 -1.09
CA GLY A 210 4.39 -7.57 -1.85
C GLY A 210 4.18 -7.66 -3.35
N ASP A 211 3.66 -8.80 -3.85
CA ASP A 211 3.32 -8.96 -5.27
C ASP A 211 2.19 -8.03 -5.74
N LEU A 212 1.27 -7.69 -4.83
CA LEU A 212 0.17 -6.76 -5.06
C LEU A 212 0.55 -5.28 -4.81
N LYS A 213 1.77 -5.00 -4.36
CA LYS A 213 2.28 -3.65 -4.03
C LYS A 213 1.55 -2.98 -2.85
N PHE A 214 1.06 -3.77 -1.90
CA PHE A 214 0.79 -3.26 -0.54
C PHE A 214 2.12 -2.90 0.12
N ASN A 215 2.09 -1.95 1.05
CA ASN A 215 3.29 -1.50 1.78
C ASN A 215 3.12 -1.47 3.30
N GLU A 216 1.98 -1.91 3.83
CA GLU A 216 1.78 -2.03 5.26
C GLU A 216 1.08 -3.34 5.65
N LEU A 217 1.57 -3.95 6.74
CA LEU A 217 0.95 -5.06 7.45
C LEU A 217 0.68 -4.63 8.89
N GLY A 218 -0.58 -4.34 9.23
CA GLY A 218 -1.02 -4.14 10.61
C GLY A 218 -1.12 -5.48 11.36
N LEU A 219 -0.52 -5.56 12.54
CA LEU A 219 -0.64 -6.71 13.44
C LEU A 219 -1.35 -6.29 14.72
N HIS A 220 -2.62 -6.67 14.83
CA HIS A 220 -3.41 -6.53 16.04
C HIS A 220 -3.19 -7.76 16.91
N PHE A 221 -2.26 -7.67 17.87
CA PHE A 221 -1.78 -8.82 18.65
C PHE A 221 -2.14 -8.77 20.14
N SER A 222 -2.76 -7.68 20.59
CA SER A 222 -3.24 -7.49 21.95
C SER A 222 -4.75 -7.24 21.94
N ASP A 223 -5.51 -8.08 22.65
CA ASP A 223 -6.95 -7.87 22.87
C ASP A 223 -7.43 -8.60 24.15
N ASP A 224 -8.72 -8.50 24.43
CA ASP A 224 -9.48 -9.26 25.42
C ASP A 224 -9.13 -10.75 25.46
N GLN A 225 -8.99 -11.37 24.29
CA GLN A 225 -8.90 -12.81 24.15
C GLN A 225 -7.49 -13.31 24.46
N ALA A 226 -6.46 -12.65 23.97
CA ALA A 226 -5.07 -13.09 24.11
C ALA A 226 -4.07 -11.98 23.78
N PHE A 227 -2.85 -12.17 24.28
CA PHE A 227 -1.67 -11.41 23.93
C PHE A 227 -0.71 -12.33 23.17
N ARG A 228 -0.48 -12.04 21.89
CA ARG A 228 -0.06 -13.05 20.88
C ARG A 228 1.37 -12.90 20.40
N VAL A 229 2.13 -12.01 21.02
CA VAL A 229 3.57 -11.92 20.82
C VAL A 229 4.24 -12.14 22.16
N GLU A 230 5.36 -12.87 22.15
CA GLU A 230 6.24 -13.05 23.30
C GLU A 230 6.70 -11.69 23.87
N SER A 231 6.61 -11.55 25.19
CA SER A 231 7.07 -10.37 25.94
C SER A 231 8.11 -10.78 26.98
N ASP A 232 9.19 -10.01 27.07
CA ASP A 232 10.24 -10.15 28.08
C ASP A 232 9.91 -9.35 29.35
N SER A 233 9.27 -8.17 29.22
CA SER A 233 8.86 -7.34 30.36
C SER A 233 7.68 -7.95 31.13
N HIS A 234 6.72 -8.52 30.40
CA HIS A 234 5.50 -9.11 30.95
C HIS A 234 5.24 -10.52 30.41
N PRO A 235 6.09 -11.52 30.71
CA PRO A 235 5.90 -12.88 30.22
C PRO A 235 4.58 -13.53 30.71
N GLU A 236 4.01 -13.05 31.81
CA GLU A 236 2.78 -13.58 32.41
C GLU A 236 1.52 -13.33 31.58
N ILE A 237 1.47 -12.27 30.76
CA ILE A 237 0.29 -11.93 29.94
C ILE A 237 0.25 -12.72 28.61
N VAL A 238 1.41 -13.26 28.20
CA VAL A 238 1.59 -13.94 26.92
C VAL A 238 0.75 -15.22 26.88
N SER A 239 -0.03 -15.37 25.82
CA SER A 239 -0.90 -16.54 25.65
C SER A 239 -0.11 -17.77 25.22
N ALA A 240 -0.60 -18.98 25.57
CA ALA A 240 0.11 -20.23 25.32
C ALA A 240 0.45 -20.43 23.83
N ASP A 241 -0.48 -20.07 22.95
CA ASP A 241 -0.31 -19.98 21.52
C ASP A 241 0.07 -18.53 21.14
N HIS A 242 1.35 -18.27 20.88
CA HIS A 242 1.87 -16.95 20.52
C HIS A 242 2.99 -17.06 19.48
N LEU A 243 3.33 -15.92 18.87
CA LEU A 243 4.53 -15.76 18.06
C LEU A 243 5.72 -15.40 18.97
N THR A 244 6.82 -16.11 18.84
CA THR A 244 8.08 -15.72 19.50
C THR A 244 8.64 -14.45 18.88
N LYS A 245 9.46 -13.69 19.60
CA LYS A 245 10.17 -12.53 19.05
C LYS A 245 11.05 -12.92 17.86
N ALA A 246 11.60 -14.14 17.86
CA ALA A 246 12.36 -14.66 16.72
C ALA A 246 11.48 -14.83 15.47
N GLN A 247 10.25 -15.34 15.64
CA GLN A 247 9.28 -15.43 14.54
C GLN A 247 8.84 -14.05 14.05
N VAL A 248 8.57 -13.11 14.96
CA VAL A 248 8.23 -11.72 14.60
C VAL A 248 9.37 -11.04 13.83
N ARG A 249 10.62 -11.16 14.29
CA ARG A 249 11.78 -10.65 13.52
C ARG A 249 11.90 -11.28 12.14
N GLY A 250 11.55 -12.57 12.00
CA GLY A 250 11.46 -13.25 10.71
C GLY A 250 10.39 -12.65 9.79
N ILE A 251 9.20 -12.38 10.32
CA ILE A 251 8.10 -11.71 9.60
C ILE A 251 8.51 -10.30 9.18
N VAL A 252 9.05 -9.50 10.10
CA VAL A 252 9.53 -8.13 9.84
C VAL A 252 10.58 -8.13 8.73
N LYS A 253 11.61 -8.97 8.83
CA LYS A 253 12.65 -9.08 7.81
C LYS A 253 12.09 -9.49 6.45
N LEU A 254 11.13 -10.41 6.42
CA LEU A 254 10.47 -10.81 5.18
C LEU A 254 9.66 -9.64 4.60
N ALA A 255 8.93 -8.90 5.43
CA ALA A 255 8.14 -7.74 5.03
C ALA A 255 9.03 -6.63 4.47
N GLU A 256 10.15 -6.31 5.13
CA GLU A 256 11.16 -5.36 4.65
C GLU A 256 11.71 -5.76 3.28
N SER A 257 12.02 -7.04 3.07
CA SER A 257 12.46 -7.53 1.74
C SER A 257 11.37 -7.49 0.66
N ARG A 258 10.12 -7.13 1.02
CA ARG A 258 9.01 -6.82 0.11
C ARG A 258 8.59 -5.36 0.16
N HIS A 259 9.38 -4.49 0.80
CA HIS A 259 9.07 -3.08 1.00
C HIS A 259 7.73 -2.86 1.72
N ILE A 260 7.46 -3.70 2.74
CA ILE A 260 6.28 -3.65 3.60
C ILE A 260 6.71 -3.30 5.02
N THR A 261 6.09 -2.27 5.59
CA THR A 261 6.22 -1.91 7.00
C THR A 261 5.26 -2.74 7.85
N VAL A 262 5.73 -3.39 8.90
CA VAL A 262 4.86 -4.04 9.90
C VAL A 262 4.47 -3.00 10.95
N VAL A 263 3.17 -2.75 11.11
CA VAL A 263 2.60 -1.77 12.04
C VAL A 263 2.01 -2.52 13.24
N PRO A 264 2.63 -2.48 14.42
CA PRO A 264 2.10 -3.11 15.62
C PRO A 264 0.90 -2.34 16.18
N GLU A 265 0.03 -3.06 16.88
CA GLU A 265 -1.06 -2.48 17.66
C GLU A 265 -1.12 -3.11 19.05
N ILE A 266 -1.05 -2.25 20.07
CA ILE A 266 -1.49 -2.54 21.44
C ILE A 266 -2.67 -1.63 21.69
N ASP A 267 -3.86 -2.22 21.73
CA ASP A 267 -5.07 -1.46 21.94
C ASP A 267 -5.28 -1.18 23.43
N SER A 268 -5.32 0.10 23.77
CA SER A 268 -5.47 0.59 25.14
C SER A 268 -6.21 1.94 25.14
N PRO A 269 -6.97 2.28 26.19
CA PRO A 269 -7.16 1.54 27.46
C PRO A 269 -8.31 0.53 27.43
N GLY A 270 -9.00 0.38 26.29
CA GLY A 270 -9.93 -0.72 26.01
C GLY A 270 -9.19 -2.01 25.67
N HIS A 271 -9.91 -3.10 25.40
CA HIS A 271 -9.36 -4.33 24.82
C HIS A 271 -8.13 -4.95 25.51
N LEU A 272 -7.91 -4.71 26.80
CA LEU A 272 -6.76 -5.23 27.56
C LEU A 272 -7.11 -6.46 28.41
N GLY A 273 -8.14 -7.23 28.05
CA GLY A 273 -8.59 -8.37 28.85
C GLY A 273 -7.52 -9.45 29.08
N ALA A 274 -6.54 -9.61 28.17
CA ALA A 274 -5.40 -10.50 28.41
C ALA A 274 -4.48 -10.02 29.55
N VAL A 275 -4.19 -8.71 29.59
CA VAL A 275 -3.42 -8.06 30.66
C VAL A 275 -4.18 -8.13 31.98
N ILE A 276 -5.45 -7.74 31.97
CA ILE A 276 -6.32 -7.69 33.15
C ILE A 276 -6.46 -9.06 33.84
N ARG A 277 -6.42 -10.18 33.08
CA ARG A 277 -6.49 -11.52 33.68
C ARG A 277 -5.33 -11.81 34.65
N GLN A 278 -4.14 -11.28 34.36
CA GLN A 278 -2.97 -11.43 35.23
C GLN A 278 -2.90 -10.32 36.29
N HIS A 279 -3.45 -9.15 35.97
CA HIS A 279 -3.45 -7.96 36.81
C HIS A 279 -4.87 -7.49 37.14
N PRO A 280 -5.69 -8.29 37.86
CA PRO A 280 -7.10 -8.00 38.08
C PRO A 280 -7.35 -6.75 38.95
N SER A 281 -6.33 -6.28 39.67
CA SER A 281 -6.37 -5.01 40.41
C SER A 281 -6.44 -3.79 39.48
N LEU A 282 -5.94 -3.90 38.26
CA LEU A 282 -5.94 -2.82 37.26
C LEU A 282 -7.28 -2.72 36.52
N GLN A 283 -8.24 -3.60 36.78
CA GLN A 283 -9.51 -3.59 36.05
C GLN A 283 -10.43 -2.46 36.51
N LEU A 284 -10.92 -1.67 35.55
CA LEU A 284 -11.90 -0.62 35.80
C LEU A 284 -13.19 -1.19 36.39
N ARG A 285 -13.74 -0.53 37.41
CA ARG A 285 -15.03 -0.87 38.02
C ARG A 285 -16.00 0.29 37.94
N ASP A 286 -17.26 -0.03 37.65
CA ASP A 286 -18.34 0.96 37.65
C ASP A 286 -18.72 1.37 39.10
N ALA A 287 -19.60 2.36 39.24
CA ALA A 287 -20.08 2.86 40.53
C ALA A 287 -20.76 1.78 41.42
N ARG A 288 -21.14 0.63 40.85
CA ARG A 288 -21.72 -0.52 41.57
C ARG A 288 -20.66 -1.56 41.95
N GLY A 289 -19.39 -1.32 41.62
CA GLY A 289 -18.27 -2.24 41.81
C GLY A 289 -18.18 -3.35 40.76
N ILE A 290 -18.98 -3.28 39.69
CA ILE A 290 -18.98 -4.28 38.61
C ILE A 290 -17.75 -4.05 37.74
N ALA A 291 -17.00 -5.12 37.52
CA ALA A 291 -15.83 -5.12 36.66
C ALA A 291 -16.21 -4.83 35.20
N THR A 292 -15.53 -3.85 34.60
CA THR A 292 -15.72 -3.46 33.20
C THR A 292 -14.83 -4.33 32.34
N ARG A 293 -15.44 -5.11 31.45
CA ARG A 293 -14.71 -6.03 30.56
C ARG A 293 -13.74 -5.25 29.66
N GLY A 294 -12.50 -5.72 29.58
CA GLY A 294 -11.46 -5.21 28.69
C GLY A 294 -10.89 -3.84 29.04
N ALA A 295 -11.45 -3.15 30.03
CA ALA A 295 -11.05 -1.79 30.37
C ALA A 295 -10.12 -1.78 31.60
N VAL A 296 -8.93 -1.23 31.44
CA VAL A 296 -8.07 -0.87 32.57
C VAL A 296 -8.58 0.40 33.25
N ASP A 297 -8.34 0.53 34.55
CA ASP A 297 -8.58 1.73 35.32
C ASP A 297 -7.43 2.72 35.07
N ILE A 298 -7.65 3.67 34.16
CA ILE A 298 -6.63 4.66 33.79
C ILE A 298 -6.32 5.68 34.91
N SER A 299 -7.02 5.62 36.04
CA SER A 299 -6.65 6.38 37.24
C SER A 299 -5.64 5.66 38.15
N GLU A 300 -5.34 4.40 37.87
CA GLU A 300 -4.36 3.61 38.61
C GLU A 300 -3.00 3.66 37.88
N PRO A 301 -1.92 4.19 38.49
CA PRO A 301 -0.63 4.34 37.82
C PRO A 301 -0.07 3.05 37.23
N GLY A 302 -0.29 1.91 37.90
CA GLY A 302 0.15 0.60 37.42
C GLY A 302 -0.49 0.18 36.10
N ALA A 303 -1.61 0.79 35.69
CA ALA A 303 -2.18 0.57 34.36
C ALA A 303 -1.34 1.23 33.27
N ALA A 304 -0.83 2.45 33.51
CA ALA A 304 0.10 3.10 32.59
C ALA A 304 1.42 2.31 32.57
N GLU A 305 2.03 2.04 33.73
CA GLU A 305 3.34 1.34 33.82
C GLU A 305 3.44 0.09 32.93
N ILE A 306 2.45 -0.82 33.00
CA ILE A 306 2.47 -2.03 32.17
C ILE A 306 2.31 -1.74 30.67
N VAL A 307 1.50 -0.75 30.29
CA VAL A 307 1.33 -0.40 28.87
C VAL A 307 2.59 0.28 28.35
N ASP A 308 3.24 1.11 29.16
CA ASP A 308 4.47 1.84 28.83
C ASP A 308 5.62 0.85 28.59
N ASP A 309 5.83 -0.08 29.53
CA ASP A 309 6.84 -1.13 29.43
C ASP A 309 6.67 -1.96 28.14
N LEU A 310 5.41 -2.31 27.79
CA LEU A 310 5.10 -3.02 26.55
C LEU A 310 5.37 -2.15 25.32
N LEU A 311 4.92 -0.90 25.30
CA LEU A 311 5.13 0.02 24.18
C LEU A 311 6.63 0.20 23.88
N GLU A 312 7.45 0.41 24.92
CA GLU A 312 8.90 0.54 24.80
C GLU A 312 9.55 -0.75 24.28
N GLU A 313 9.20 -1.90 24.86
CA GLU A 313 9.74 -3.21 24.43
C GLU A 313 9.45 -3.50 22.95
N TYR A 314 8.21 -3.26 22.53
CA TYR A 314 7.79 -3.57 21.16
C TYR A 314 8.21 -2.49 20.15
N ALA A 315 8.43 -1.24 20.57
CA ALA A 315 8.99 -0.21 19.70
C ALA A 315 10.35 -0.60 19.11
N GLU A 316 11.17 -1.34 19.86
CA GLU A 316 12.43 -1.92 19.39
C GLU A 316 12.24 -3.14 18.48
N LEU A 317 11.21 -3.96 18.72
CA LEU A 317 10.94 -5.16 17.93
C LEU A 317 10.44 -4.83 16.51
N PHE A 318 9.72 -3.72 16.38
CA PHE A 318 9.13 -3.25 15.12
C PHE A 318 9.87 -1.99 14.64
N PRO A 319 10.84 -2.09 13.72
CA PRO A 319 11.67 -0.95 13.30
C PRO A 319 10.93 0.09 12.44
N GLY A 320 9.72 -0.24 11.96
CA GLY A 320 8.88 0.67 11.20
C GLY A 320 8.49 1.93 11.99
N ALA A 321 8.26 3.03 11.29
CA ALA A 321 7.89 4.30 11.91
C ALA A 321 6.44 4.34 12.39
N HIS A 322 5.49 3.64 11.76
CA HIS A 322 4.07 3.73 12.15
C HIS A 322 3.76 2.85 13.35
N TRP A 323 2.94 3.36 14.28
CA TRP A 323 2.53 2.65 15.50
C TRP A 323 1.05 2.86 15.81
N HIS A 324 0.27 1.80 15.97
CA HIS A 324 -1.15 1.91 16.31
C HIS A 324 -1.36 1.83 17.84
N LEU A 325 -1.90 2.89 18.43
CA LEU A 325 -2.17 2.98 19.88
C LEU A 325 -3.54 2.42 20.29
N GLY A 326 -4.36 2.02 19.31
CA GLY A 326 -5.73 1.57 19.49
C GLY A 326 -6.64 2.72 19.90
N ALA A 327 -7.13 2.66 21.14
CA ALA A 327 -7.99 3.64 21.79
C ALA A 327 -9.47 3.59 21.36
N ASP A 328 -9.91 2.52 20.70
CA ASP A 328 -11.32 2.30 20.39
C ASP A 328 -12.08 1.72 21.58
N GLU A 329 -13.40 1.90 21.54
CA GLU A 329 -14.40 1.26 22.40
C GLU A 329 -14.11 1.25 23.91
N TYR A 330 -13.37 2.23 24.44
CA TYR A 330 -13.13 2.32 25.87
C TYR A 330 -14.46 2.45 26.62
N ARG A 331 -14.86 1.39 27.32
CA ARG A 331 -16.23 1.21 27.81
C ARG A 331 -16.70 2.31 28.76
N ALA A 332 -15.78 3.02 29.41
CA ALA A 332 -16.13 4.16 30.24
C ALA A 332 -16.80 5.30 29.43
N LEU A 333 -16.51 5.39 28.13
CA LEU A 333 -17.01 6.42 27.22
C LEU A 333 -18.05 5.90 26.23
N THR A 334 -18.48 4.63 26.37
CA THR A 334 -19.60 4.06 25.59
C THR A 334 -20.93 4.07 26.36
N VAL A 335 -20.93 4.55 27.62
CA VAL A 335 -22.12 4.75 28.45
C VAL A 335 -22.69 6.16 28.28
N ARG A 336 -23.95 6.36 28.69
CA ARG A 336 -24.63 7.66 28.56
C ARG A 336 -24.16 8.73 29.54
N ASP A 337 -23.68 8.32 30.71
CA ASP A 337 -23.21 9.20 31.78
C ASP A 337 -21.88 8.62 32.33
N PRO A 338 -20.75 8.88 31.64
CA PRO A 338 -19.43 8.42 32.07
C PRO A 338 -19.09 8.85 33.49
N GLU A 339 -19.36 10.10 33.85
CA GLU A 339 -19.00 10.70 35.13
C GLU A 339 -19.73 10.03 36.30
N GLY A 340 -21.04 9.78 36.15
CA GLY A 340 -21.84 9.07 37.14
C GLY A 340 -21.56 7.57 37.17
N SER A 341 -21.24 6.97 36.03
CA SER A 341 -20.96 5.53 35.93
C SER A 341 -19.59 5.15 36.47
N TYR A 342 -18.61 6.06 36.37
CA TYR A 342 -17.21 5.84 36.74
C TYR A 342 -16.68 7.00 37.62
N PRO A 343 -17.16 7.13 38.86
CA PRO A 343 -16.84 8.27 39.73
C PRO A 343 -15.36 8.38 40.10
N ARG A 344 -14.59 7.28 40.05
CA ARG A 344 -13.13 7.31 40.25
C ARG A 344 -12.42 8.00 39.11
N LEU A 345 -12.73 7.62 37.87
CA LEU A 345 -12.20 8.30 36.68
C LEU A 345 -12.62 9.77 36.66
N ALA A 346 -13.86 10.08 37.05
CA ALA A 346 -14.31 11.46 37.14
C ALA A 346 -13.58 12.27 38.22
N ALA A 347 -13.19 11.64 39.34
CA ALA A 347 -12.38 12.29 40.36
C ALA A 347 -10.94 12.53 39.88
N ALA A 348 -10.31 11.51 39.28
CA ALA A 348 -8.97 11.61 38.71
C ALA A 348 -8.90 12.66 37.59
N ALA A 349 -9.91 12.71 36.72
CA ALA A 349 -10.01 13.74 35.68
C ALA A 349 -10.04 15.16 36.26
N ARG A 350 -10.73 15.37 37.39
CA ARG A 350 -10.80 16.68 38.05
C ARG A 350 -9.52 17.03 38.80
N GLU A 351 -8.82 16.02 39.30
CA GLU A 351 -7.53 16.18 39.94
C GLU A 351 -6.47 16.64 38.93
N GLU A 352 -6.43 15.99 37.76
CA GLU A 352 -5.44 16.27 36.71
C GLU A 352 -5.79 17.54 35.90
N TYR A 353 -7.03 17.67 35.42
CA TYR A 353 -7.44 18.73 34.49
C TYR A 353 -8.23 19.86 35.14
N GLY A 354 -8.30 19.88 36.47
CA GLY A 354 -9.03 20.90 37.24
C GLY A 354 -10.54 20.65 37.33
N PRO A 355 -11.31 21.58 37.94
CA PRO A 355 -12.69 21.33 38.35
C PRO A 355 -13.66 20.98 37.21
N ASP A 356 -13.35 21.38 35.98
CA ASP A 356 -14.14 21.11 34.78
C ASP A 356 -13.69 19.84 34.02
N GLY A 357 -12.64 19.17 34.50
CA GLY A 357 -12.11 17.93 33.93
C GLY A 357 -13.11 16.78 33.96
N ARG A 358 -13.15 16.01 32.87
CA ARG A 358 -14.09 14.90 32.65
C ARG A 358 -13.38 13.61 32.26
N VAL A 359 -14.10 12.49 32.30
CA VAL A 359 -13.54 11.15 31.98
C VAL A 359 -12.87 11.15 30.59
N GLN A 360 -13.47 11.82 29.63
CA GLN A 360 -12.92 12.02 28.28
C GLN A 360 -11.60 12.81 28.23
N ASP A 361 -11.37 13.76 29.16
CA ASP A 361 -10.11 14.49 29.25
C ASP A 361 -9.01 13.55 29.73
N LEU A 362 -9.30 12.76 30.77
CA LEU A 362 -8.40 11.72 31.28
C LEU A 362 -8.06 10.67 30.22
N THR A 363 -9.04 10.22 29.42
CA THR A 363 -8.77 9.28 28.32
C THR A 363 -8.01 9.94 27.15
N THR A 364 -8.21 11.24 26.91
CA THR A 364 -7.42 11.98 25.92
C THR A 364 -5.96 12.15 26.38
N GLY A 365 -5.76 12.43 27.67
CA GLY A 365 -4.45 12.42 28.32
C GLY A 365 -3.73 11.08 28.16
N TRP A 366 -4.41 9.99 28.49
CA TRP A 366 -3.89 8.63 28.28
C TRP A 366 -3.36 8.44 26.85
N LEU A 367 -4.16 8.79 25.83
CA LEU A 367 -3.73 8.67 24.43
C LEU A 367 -2.48 9.52 24.14
N ASN A 368 -2.43 10.75 24.67
CA ASN A 368 -1.28 11.65 24.50
C ASN A 368 -0.02 11.09 25.17
N ASP A 369 -0.13 10.56 26.38
CA ASP A 369 0.99 9.98 27.13
C ASP A 369 1.56 8.73 26.45
N ARG A 370 0.68 7.87 25.90
CA ARG A 370 1.10 6.69 25.12
C ARG A 370 1.75 7.09 23.79
N ALA A 371 1.28 8.16 23.16
CA ALA A 371 1.96 8.75 22.02
C ALA A 371 3.37 9.28 22.40
N ASP A 372 3.51 9.94 23.55
CA ASP A 372 4.80 10.42 24.05
C ASP A 372 5.79 9.30 24.37
N THR A 373 5.30 8.12 24.73
CA THR A 373 6.16 6.98 25.06
C THR A 373 6.78 6.33 23.82
N VAL A 374 6.08 6.33 22.68
CA VAL A 374 6.62 5.75 21.44
C VAL A 374 7.44 6.75 20.61
N ARG A 375 7.23 8.07 20.79
CA ARG A 375 7.95 9.12 20.04
C ARG A 375 9.48 9.05 20.14
N PRO A 376 10.11 8.75 21.29
CA PRO A 376 11.57 8.59 21.41
C PRO A 376 12.16 7.49 20.51
N PHE A 377 11.33 6.55 20.03
CA PHE A 377 11.71 5.48 19.11
C PHE A 377 11.40 5.82 17.64
N ASP A 378 11.31 7.11 17.33
CA ASP A 378 10.95 7.67 16.02
C ASP A 378 9.61 7.17 15.47
N LYS A 379 8.68 6.82 16.38
CA LYS A 379 7.34 6.38 15.99
C LYS A 379 6.41 7.55 15.67
N LYS A 380 5.55 7.31 14.69
CA LYS A 380 4.44 8.15 14.26
C LYS A 380 3.15 7.45 14.69
N PRO A 381 2.55 7.90 15.81
CA PRO A 381 1.40 7.23 16.37
C PRO A 381 0.13 7.51 15.55
N LEU A 382 -0.71 6.49 15.44
CA LEU A 382 -2.08 6.57 14.95
C LEU A 382 -3.03 5.90 15.94
N ALA A 383 -4.29 6.35 15.96
CA ALA A 383 -5.32 5.80 16.85
C ALA A 383 -6.68 5.74 16.14
N TRP A 384 -7.57 4.86 16.61
CA TRP A 384 -8.92 4.74 16.09
C TRP A 384 -9.73 6.01 16.32
N ASN A 385 -10.61 6.35 15.37
CA ASN A 385 -11.31 7.64 15.38
C ASN A 385 -12.19 7.85 16.62
N ASP A 386 -12.76 6.80 17.19
CA ASP A 386 -13.63 6.88 18.36
C ASP A 386 -12.88 7.15 19.67
N GLY A 387 -11.54 7.04 19.66
CA GLY A 387 -10.66 7.53 20.73
C GLY A 387 -10.47 9.06 20.77
N PHE A 388 -11.01 9.81 19.79
CA PHE A 388 -10.86 11.26 19.69
C PHE A 388 -12.12 12.01 20.17
N PHE A 389 -12.24 12.19 21.47
CA PHE A 389 -13.44 12.73 22.13
C PHE A 389 -13.67 14.23 21.86
N ARG A 390 -14.95 14.66 21.95
CA ARG A 390 -15.36 16.07 21.77
C ARG A 390 -15.49 16.80 23.10
N GLY A 391 -15.17 18.09 23.09
CA GLY A 391 -15.69 19.05 24.07
C GLY A 391 -14.97 19.10 25.43
N GLY A 392 -13.82 18.44 25.57
CA GLY A 392 -12.98 18.48 26.76
C GLY A 392 -12.13 19.75 26.91
N THR A 393 -11.43 19.86 28.03
CA THR A 393 -10.31 20.80 28.22
C THR A 393 -9.02 20.29 27.60
N GLU A 394 -8.87 18.97 27.46
CA GLU A 394 -7.72 18.32 26.83
C GLU A 394 -7.98 17.98 25.36
N GLN A 395 -6.94 17.99 24.52
CA GLN A 395 -7.04 17.68 23.10
C GLN A 395 -6.00 16.65 22.68
N ALA A 396 -6.40 15.68 21.86
CA ALA A 396 -5.48 14.72 21.29
C ALA A 396 -4.38 15.45 20.51
N ALA A 397 -3.12 15.03 20.64
CA ALA A 397 -1.97 15.65 20.00
C ALA A 397 -2.19 15.84 18.48
N ASP A 398 -1.75 16.98 17.95
CA ASP A 398 -2.06 17.41 16.57
C ASP A 398 -1.41 16.53 15.49
N ASP A 399 -0.29 15.88 15.82
CA ASP A 399 0.46 14.98 14.95
C ASP A 399 -0.12 13.56 14.89
N LEU A 400 -1.07 13.20 15.77
CA LEU A 400 -1.74 11.91 15.73
C LEU A 400 -2.56 11.75 14.44
N GLU A 401 -2.22 10.70 13.68
CA GLU A 401 -3.01 10.25 12.54
C GLU A 401 -4.26 9.51 13.01
N VAL A 402 -5.33 9.61 12.22
CA VAL A 402 -6.63 9.02 12.56
C VAL A 402 -6.88 7.78 11.70
N ALA A 403 -7.00 6.60 12.33
CA ALA A 403 -7.55 5.40 11.71
C ALA A 403 -9.08 5.48 11.76
N TYR A 404 -9.71 5.81 10.63
CA TYR A 404 -11.16 6.00 10.58
C TYR A 404 -11.86 4.72 10.13
N TRP A 405 -12.57 4.05 11.03
CA TRP A 405 -13.22 2.75 10.77
C TRP A 405 -14.75 2.83 10.70
N THR A 406 -15.39 3.31 11.76
CA THR A 406 -16.86 3.40 11.86
C THR A 406 -17.30 4.72 12.52
N GLY A 407 -18.61 4.90 12.61
CA GLY A 407 -19.23 6.04 13.31
C GLY A 407 -20.57 5.64 13.92
N LYS A 408 -20.62 4.45 14.52
CA LYS A 408 -21.84 3.87 15.13
C LYS A 408 -21.88 4.10 16.64
N GLU A 409 -20.77 4.53 17.22
CA GLU A 409 -20.56 4.85 18.62
C GLU A 409 -21.33 6.10 19.08
N ILE A 410 -21.57 6.18 20.39
CA ILE A 410 -22.17 7.37 21.01
C ILE A 410 -21.19 8.53 20.86
N GLY A 411 -21.68 9.65 20.31
CA GLY A 411 -20.82 10.82 20.11
C GLY A 411 -19.88 10.69 18.90
N ALA A 412 -20.17 9.78 17.96
CA ALA A 412 -19.41 9.62 16.72
C ALA A 412 -19.15 10.95 15.98
N ARG A 413 -17.96 11.07 15.41
CA ARG A 413 -17.51 12.22 14.63
C ARG A 413 -17.54 11.89 13.15
N GLU A 414 -18.06 12.79 12.33
CA GLU A 414 -18.01 12.62 10.88
C GLU A 414 -16.55 12.74 10.39
N PRO A 415 -16.13 12.00 9.34
CA PRO A 415 -14.75 12.08 8.83
C PRO A 415 -14.34 13.51 8.49
N VAL A 416 -15.29 14.32 7.99
CA VAL A 416 -15.08 15.72 7.61
C VAL A 416 -14.67 16.60 8.79
N GLU A 417 -15.04 16.26 10.03
CA GLU A 417 -14.62 17.00 11.22
C GLU A 417 -13.12 16.85 11.49
N TYR A 418 -12.59 15.63 11.36
CA TYR A 418 -11.14 15.39 11.45
C TYR A 418 -10.38 16.10 10.34
N LEU A 419 -10.90 16.00 9.12
CA LEU A 419 -10.29 16.64 7.95
C LEU A 419 -10.27 18.17 8.07
N ARG A 420 -11.33 18.79 8.59
CA ARG A 420 -11.36 20.25 8.84
C ARG A 420 -10.40 20.68 9.95
N ALA A 421 -10.10 19.80 10.89
CA ALA A 421 -9.08 20.02 11.91
C ALA A 421 -7.65 19.81 11.39
N GLY A 422 -7.46 19.55 10.09
CA GLY A 422 -6.14 19.38 9.47
C GLY A 422 -5.52 18.00 9.67
N ARG A 423 -6.24 17.06 10.30
CA ARG A 423 -5.73 15.70 10.55
C ARG A 423 -5.62 14.89 9.28
N LYS A 424 -4.62 14.00 9.28
CA LYS A 424 -4.45 12.96 8.28
C LYS A 424 -5.23 11.71 8.67
N LEU A 425 -5.89 11.10 7.69
CA LEU A 425 -6.74 9.93 7.90
C LEU A 425 -6.21 8.73 7.11
N LEU A 426 -6.16 7.58 7.78
CA LEU A 426 -6.07 6.27 7.13
C LEU A 426 -7.46 5.63 7.11
N ASN A 427 -7.89 5.18 5.94
CA ASN A 427 -9.25 4.69 5.71
C ASN A 427 -9.39 3.20 6.09
N TYR A 428 -10.22 2.92 7.09
CA TYR A 428 -10.60 1.58 7.56
C TYR A 428 -12.10 1.33 7.39
N ASN A 429 -12.77 2.04 6.47
CA ASN A 429 -14.22 1.98 6.28
C ASN A 429 -14.82 0.56 6.45
N ASP A 430 -15.64 0.41 7.50
CA ASP A 430 -16.21 -0.86 7.94
C ASP A 430 -17.19 -1.51 6.94
N GLU A 431 -17.74 -0.74 6.01
CA GLU A 431 -18.67 -1.22 4.98
C GLU A 431 -17.97 -1.92 3.80
N TYR A 432 -16.72 -1.54 3.50
CA TYR A 432 -15.99 -2.01 2.33
C TYR A 432 -14.69 -2.73 2.66
N LEU A 433 -14.07 -2.48 3.81
CA LEU A 433 -12.71 -2.91 4.11
C LEU A 433 -12.61 -3.88 5.30
N TYR A 434 -13.72 -4.27 5.95
CA TYR A 434 -13.72 -5.13 7.14
C TYR A 434 -14.19 -6.56 6.84
N TYR A 435 -13.28 -7.52 6.86
CA TYR A 435 -13.58 -8.95 6.80
C TYR A 435 -13.69 -9.54 8.21
N VAL A 436 -14.90 -9.49 8.80
CA VAL A 436 -15.15 -9.91 10.19
C VAL A 436 -15.63 -11.37 10.26
N LEU A 437 -14.82 -12.25 10.83
CA LEU A 437 -15.10 -13.68 10.90
C LEU A 437 -16.42 -13.96 11.62
N GLY A 438 -17.29 -14.72 10.95
CA GLY A 438 -18.60 -15.09 11.45
C GLY A 438 -19.66 -13.98 11.33
N GLN A 439 -19.30 -12.79 10.85
CA GLN A 439 -20.23 -11.68 10.59
C GLN A 439 -21.14 -11.33 11.79
N PRO A 440 -20.60 -11.17 13.02
CA PRO A 440 -21.40 -10.71 14.15
C PRO A 440 -21.94 -9.28 13.92
N ASN A 441 -22.85 -8.82 14.78
CA ASN A 441 -23.28 -7.42 14.81
C ASN A 441 -23.74 -6.83 13.47
N THR A 442 -24.34 -7.67 12.60
CA THR A 442 -24.82 -7.33 11.25
C THR A 442 -23.74 -6.98 10.22
N PHE A 443 -22.46 -7.22 10.53
CA PHE A 443 -21.38 -7.11 9.55
C PHE A 443 -21.66 -7.98 8.33
N ARG A 444 -21.26 -7.48 7.16
CA ARG A 444 -21.33 -8.25 5.92
C ARG A 444 -19.93 -8.28 5.33
N TYR A 445 -19.51 -9.46 4.89
CA TYR A 445 -18.19 -9.61 4.29
C TYR A 445 -18.11 -8.69 3.07
N PRO A 446 -17.05 -7.89 2.97
CA PRO A 446 -16.79 -7.13 1.77
C PRO A 446 -16.51 -8.11 0.65
N THR A 447 -17.13 -7.89 -0.49
CA THR A 447 -16.77 -8.62 -1.71
C THR A 447 -15.78 -7.79 -2.50
N GLY A 448 -14.82 -8.45 -3.15
CA GLY A 448 -13.91 -7.76 -4.05
C GLY A 448 -14.68 -6.98 -5.13
N GLN A 449 -15.83 -7.50 -5.59
CA GLN A 449 -16.69 -6.82 -6.56
C GLN A 449 -17.22 -5.49 -6.01
N ARG A 450 -17.76 -5.48 -4.79
CA ARG A 450 -18.31 -4.27 -4.18
C ARG A 450 -17.24 -3.20 -3.97
N ILE A 451 -16.01 -3.60 -3.58
CA ILE A 451 -14.87 -2.69 -3.49
C ILE A 451 -14.52 -2.14 -4.88
N TYR A 452 -14.36 -3.02 -5.87
CA TYR A 452 -13.95 -2.68 -7.22
C TYR A 452 -14.94 -1.73 -7.92
N GLU A 453 -16.24 -1.95 -7.75
CA GLU A 453 -17.27 -1.20 -8.46
C GLU A 453 -17.73 0.07 -7.71
N SER A 454 -17.67 0.08 -6.38
CA SER A 454 -18.35 1.12 -5.58
C SER A 454 -17.47 1.87 -4.58
N TRP A 455 -16.30 1.36 -4.21
CA TRP A 455 -15.43 2.04 -3.25
C TRP A 455 -14.39 2.93 -3.93
N THR A 456 -14.05 4.04 -3.26
CA THR A 456 -12.90 4.89 -3.59
C THR A 456 -12.28 5.37 -2.26
N PRO A 457 -11.00 5.80 -2.25
CA PRO A 457 -10.37 6.29 -1.02
C PRO A 457 -11.11 7.45 -0.34
N LEU A 458 -11.89 8.23 -1.09
CA LEU A 458 -12.73 9.32 -0.56
C LEU A 458 -13.92 8.84 0.29
N VAL A 459 -14.29 7.56 0.20
CA VAL A 459 -15.39 6.96 0.99
C VAL A 459 -14.83 6.52 2.33
N LEU A 460 -14.77 7.45 3.29
CA LEU A 460 -14.22 7.24 4.63
C LEU A 460 -15.23 6.59 5.60
N ARG A 461 -16.53 6.82 5.40
CA ARG A 461 -17.62 6.23 6.20
C ARG A 461 -18.83 5.91 5.34
N GLY A 462 -19.49 4.79 5.61
CA GLY A 462 -20.64 4.37 4.83
C GLY A 462 -20.28 4.22 3.35
N THR A 463 -21.11 4.76 2.46
CA THR A 463 -20.97 4.63 0.99
C THR A 463 -20.78 5.95 0.25
N ARG A 464 -20.73 7.08 0.96
CA ARG A 464 -20.66 8.41 0.33
C ARG A 464 -19.24 8.98 0.42
N PRO A 465 -18.68 9.51 -0.68
CA PRO A 465 -17.38 10.13 -0.64
C PRO A 465 -17.43 11.49 0.06
N VAL A 466 -16.34 11.87 0.72
CA VAL A 466 -16.10 13.26 1.11
C VAL A 466 -15.70 14.11 -0.09
N ASP A 467 -15.66 15.43 0.10
CA ASP A 467 -15.21 16.37 -0.93
C ASP A 467 -13.76 16.09 -1.35
N ARG A 468 -13.48 16.12 -2.66
CA ARG A 468 -12.16 15.84 -3.25
C ARG A 468 -11.06 16.79 -2.77
N LYS A 469 -11.40 17.98 -2.25
CA LYS A 469 -10.40 18.88 -1.65
C LYS A 469 -9.64 18.27 -0.47
N TYR A 470 -10.17 17.20 0.13
CA TYR A 470 -9.53 16.50 1.24
C TYR A 470 -8.66 15.32 0.80
N ASP A 471 -8.53 15.05 -0.50
CA ASP A 471 -7.84 13.86 -1.00
C ASP A 471 -6.39 13.74 -0.49
N ASP A 472 -5.67 14.86 -0.41
CA ASP A 472 -4.28 14.92 0.10
C ASP A 472 -4.15 14.71 1.62
N GLN A 473 -5.27 14.72 2.36
CA GLN A 473 -5.31 14.37 3.77
C GLN A 473 -5.68 12.90 4.02
N ILE A 474 -6.12 12.19 2.98
CA ILE A 474 -6.45 10.77 3.05
C ILE A 474 -5.24 9.99 2.54
N LEU A 475 -4.49 9.43 3.50
CA LEU A 475 -3.20 8.76 3.28
C LEU A 475 -3.34 7.51 2.40
N GLY A 476 -4.50 6.86 2.49
CA GLY A 476 -4.83 5.67 1.71
C GLY A 476 -5.88 4.82 2.41
N GLY A 477 -5.70 3.50 2.44
CA GLY A 477 -6.66 2.61 3.10
C GLY A 477 -6.09 1.24 3.46
N THR A 478 -6.76 0.61 4.43
CA THR A 478 -6.36 -0.67 5.01
C THR A 478 -7.51 -1.67 4.97
N PHE A 479 -7.27 -2.83 4.36
CA PHE A 479 -8.20 -3.96 4.42
C PHE A 479 -7.94 -4.77 5.70
N ALA A 480 -8.92 -4.84 6.61
CA ALA A 480 -8.78 -5.45 7.91
C ALA A 480 -9.50 -6.80 8.00
N VAL A 481 -8.82 -7.79 8.57
CA VAL A 481 -9.42 -9.07 8.98
C VAL A 481 -9.58 -9.08 10.48
N TRP A 482 -10.83 -9.12 10.93
CA TRP A 482 -11.18 -9.19 12.35
C TRP A 482 -11.69 -10.58 12.71
N CYS A 483 -11.22 -11.12 13.83
CA CYS A 483 -11.41 -12.51 14.20
C CYS A 483 -12.40 -12.68 15.38
N ASP A 484 -13.42 -11.83 15.46
CA ASP A 484 -14.46 -11.81 16.52
C ASP A 484 -14.99 -13.21 16.86
N LEU A 485 -15.32 -13.99 15.84
CA LEU A 485 -15.67 -15.41 15.96
C LEU A 485 -14.57 -16.26 15.30
N ALA A 486 -13.41 -16.34 15.97
CA ALA A 486 -12.18 -16.96 15.47
C ALA A 486 -12.34 -18.40 14.91
N GLY A 487 -13.32 -19.16 15.43
CA GLY A 487 -13.65 -20.51 14.98
C GLY A 487 -14.52 -20.60 13.72
N SER A 488 -15.04 -19.47 13.20
CA SER A 488 -15.95 -19.48 12.05
C SER A 488 -15.25 -19.80 10.72
N GLN A 489 -13.92 -19.64 10.63
CA GLN A 489 -13.13 -19.99 9.44
C GLN A 489 -11.75 -20.55 9.81
N THR A 490 -11.25 -21.50 9.01
CA THR A 490 -9.83 -21.91 9.01
C THR A 490 -8.96 -20.82 8.39
N GLN A 491 -7.64 -20.86 8.64
CA GLN A 491 -6.72 -19.88 8.06
C GLN A 491 -6.73 -19.93 6.52
N GLU A 492 -6.95 -21.10 5.92
CA GLU A 492 -7.07 -21.27 4.46
C GLU A 492 -8.39 -20.71 3.92
N GLN A 493 -9.48 -20.82 4.69
CA GLN A 493 -10.75 -20.19 4.33
C GLN A 493 -10.62 -18.67 4.34
N VAL A 494 -9.91 -18.11 5.34
CA VAL A 494 -9.59 -16.68 5.39
C VAL A 494 -8.78 -16.28 4.16
N ALA A 495 -7.67 -16.97 3.86
CA ALA A 495 -6.84 -16.68 2.69
C ALA A 495 -7.63 -16.69 1.38
N ARG A 496 -8.53 -17.68 1.19
CA ARG A 496 -9.42 -17.73 0.01
C ARG A 496 -10.42 -16.58 -0.01
N GLY A 497 -11.01 -16.24 1.14
CA GLY A 497 -12.01 -15.19 1.27
C GLY A 497 -11.48 -13.79 0.97
N ILE A 498 -10.23 -13.51 1.35
CA ILE A 498 -9.61 -12.19 1.20
C ILE A 498 -8.90 -11.99 -0.15
N ARG A 499 -8.66 -13.06 -0.93
CA ARG A 499 -7.90 -13.02 -2.19
C ARG A 499 -8.37 -11.91 -3.15
N MET A 500 -9.67 -11.87 -3.45
CA MET A 500 -10.23 -10.88 -4.37
C MET A 500 -10.44 -9.50 -3.74
N PRO A 501 -10.90 -9.38 -2.48
CA PRO A 501 -10.89 -8.11 -1.77
C PRO A 501 -9.51 -7.40 -1.77
N LEU A 502 -8.41 -8.09 -1.49
CA LEU A 502 -7.06 -7.50 -1.52
C LEU A 502 -6.72 -6.89 -2.89
N ARG A 503 -6.98 -7.62 -3.97
CA ARG A 503 -6.75 -7.17 -5.35
C ARG A 503 -7.59 -5.95 -5.70
N ALA A 504 -8.86 -5.93 -5.30
CA ALA A 504 -9.75 -4.80 -5.54
C ALA A 504 -9.31 -3.56 -4.75
N THR A 505 -8.94 -3.72 -3.49
CA THR A 505 -8.46 -2.62 -2.63
C THR A 505 -7.22 -1.97 -3.19
N VAL A 506 -6.18 -2.76 -3.54
CA VAL A 506 -4.94 -2.17 -4.06
C VAL A 506 -5.12 -1.54 -5.44
N GLN A 507 -5.99 -2.10 -6.28
CA GLN A 507 -6.32 -1.50 -7.57
C GLN A 507 -6.86 -0.07 -7.39
N LYS A 508 -7.69 0.16 -6.37
CA LYS A 508 -8.28 1.47 -6.05
C LYS A 508 -7.32 2.44 -5.37
N LEU A 509 -6.29 1.93 -4.70
CA LEU A 509 -5.27 2.74 -4.03
C LEU A 509 -4.05 3.05 -4.92
N TRP A 510 -3.85 2.26 -5.98
CA TRP A 510 -2.73 2.42 -6.89
C TRP A 510 -3.09 3.28 -8.11
N ASP A 511 -4.19 2.98 -8.78
CA ASP A 511 -4.63 3.70 -9.97
C ASP A 511 -5.81 4.62 -9.61
N PRO A 512 -5.68 5.96 -9.73
CA PRO A 512 -6.76 6.88 -9.36
C PRO A 512 -7.91 6.91 -10.35
N ARG A 513 -7.80 6.19 -11.48
CA ARG A 513 -8.86 6.11 -12.50
C ARG A 513 -9.89 5.07 -12.10
N ASP A 514 -11.10 5.24 -12.59
CA ASP A 514 -12.09 4.17 -12.52
C ASP A 514 -11.59 2.96 -13.32
N PRO A 515 -11.68 1.74 -12.76
CA PRO A 515 -11.21 0.56 -13.47
C PRO A 515 -11.98 0.36 -14.77
N GLY A 516 -11.26 0.21 -15.89
CA GLY A 516 -11.88 0.06 -17.21
C GLY A 516 -12.33 -1.36 -17.57
N ARG A 517 -12.03 -2.36 -16.74
CA ARG A 517 -12.39 -3.77 -16.97
C ARG A 517 -13.71 -4.11 -16.29
N SER A 518 -14.42 -5.09 -16.84
CA SER A 518 -15.53 -5.70 -16.11
C SER A 518 -15.01 -6.47 -14.89
N TRP A 519 -15.86 -6.67 -13.87
CA TRP A 519 -15.49 -7.50 -12.72
C TRP A 519 -15.08 -8.92 -13.13
N ALA A 520 -15.79 -9.52 -14.09
CA ALA A 520 -15.47 -10.86 -14.58
C ALA A 520 -14.07 -10.92 -15.24
N ASP A 521 -13.72 -9.91 -16.04
CA ASP A 521 -12.38 -9.81 -16.65
C ASP A 521 -11.30 -9.52 -15.60
N PHE A 522 -11.63 -8.77 -14.54
CA PHE A 522 -10.71 -8.53 -13.42
C PHE A 522 -10.42 -9.80 -12.62
N VAL A 523 -11.44 -10.64 -12.36
CA VAL A 523 -11.25 -11.96 -11.73
C VAL A 523 -10.40 -12.86 -12.62
N LYS A 524 -10.67 -12.90 -13.92
CA LYS A 524 -9.86 -13.67 -14.87
C LYS A 524 -8.41 -13.21 -14.88
N LEU A 525 -8.17 -11.90 -14.90
CA LEU A 525 -6.83 -11.32 -14.81
C LEU A 525 -6.14 -11.76 -13.52
N ALA A 526 -6.84 -11.74 -12.38
CA ALA A 526 -6.29 -12.22 -11.11
C ALA A 526 -5.81 -13.67 -11.17
N ASP A 527 -6.56 -14.56 -11.83
CA ASP A 527 -6.15 -15.96 -12.02
C ASP A 527 -4.92 -16.09 -12.94
N GLU A 528 -4.80 -15.21 -13.94
CA GLU A 528 -3.68 -15.15 -14.89
C GLU A 528 -2.40 -14.51 -14.31
N THR A 529 -2.52 -13.59 -13.35
CA THR A 529 -1.38 -12.94 -12.68
C THR A 529 -0.96 -13.62 -11.39
N GLY A 530 -1.78 -14.54 -10.86
CA GLY A 530 -1.57 -15.25 -9.60
C GLY A 530 -2.49 -14.71 -8.53
#